data_AF-A0A914ESE8-F1
#
_entry.id   AF-A0A914ESE8-F1
#
_cell.length_a   1.000
_cell.length_b   1.000
_cell.length_c   1.000
_cell.angle_alpha   90.00
_cell.angle_beta   90.00
_cell.angle_gamma   90.00
#
_symmetry.space_group_name_H-M   'P 1'
#
loop_
_entity.id
_entity.type
_entity.pdbx_description
1 polymer ?
#
loop_
_entity_poly.entity_id
_entity_poly.type
_entity_poly.pdbx_seq_one_letter_code
_entity_poly.pdbx_strand_id
1 'polypeptide(L)'
;MRFNLKEIDMLPSIGQCDSNSQGRATCFVNNWLKYKVIEQYNCSVFYLHHKRPDIEICDPEIIIKNYDTFVDPSLKDYACVPPCLRFDTAIEIYTAMEMAGPQGAIDSGTAAFRIEASYISLEMRGDKNGGDRNILFDFFPLIFEHVDCKIFLLHF
;
A
#
# COMPACT_ATOMS: atom_id res chain seq x y z
N MET A 1 13.63 11.16 4.33
CA MET A 1 13.26 9.75 4.08
C MET A 1 14.30 9.12 3.19
N ARG A 2 14.70 7.91 3.55
CA ARG A 2 15.68 7.13 2.82
C ARG A 2 15.10 5.75 2.48
N PHE A 3 15.17 5.38 1.21
CA PHE A 3 14.59 4.15 0.69
C PHE A 3 15.69 3.12 0.41
N ASN A 4 15.44 1.87 0.78
CA ASN A 4 16.20 0.70 0.38
C ASN A 4 15.25 -0.19 -0.42
N LEU A 5 15.49 -0.33 -1.72
CA LEU A 5 14.68 -1.16 -2.61
C LEU A 5 15.44 -2.45 -2.92
N LYS A 6 14.75 -3.59 -2.75
CA LYS A 6 15.28 -4.92 -3.05
C LYS A 6 14.35 -5.66 -3.98
N GLU A 7 14.88 -6.13 -5.11
CA GLU A 7 14.18 -7.07 -5.97
C GLU A 7 14.34 -8.50 -5.44
N ILE A 8 13.23 -9.24 -5.44
CA ILE A 8 13.16 -10.64 -5.04
C ILE A 8 12.50 -11.40 -6.18
N ASP A 9 13.26 -12.33 -6.76
CA ASP A 9 12.76 -13.31 -7.73
C ASP A 9 12.85 -14.70 -7.10
N MET A 10 11.71 -15.39 -7.03
CA MET A 10 11.58 -16.73 -6.47
C MET A 10 11.12 -17.69 -7.56
N LEU A 11 11.66 -18.90 -7.53
CA LEU A 11 11.15 -19.98 -8.38
C LEU A 11 9.69 -20.29 -8.00
N PRO A 12 8.77 -20.36 -8.99
CA PRO A 12 7.38 -20.65 -8.72
C PRO A 12 7.25 -22.07 -8.16
N SER A 13 6.78 -22.15 -6.92
CA SER A 13 6.48 -23.40 -6.23
C SER A 13 5.10 -23.30 -5.58
N ILE A 14 4.36 -24.41 -5.62
CA ILE A 14 2.97 -24.49 -5.14
C ILE A 14 2.92 -24.04 -3.68
N GLY A 15 2.12 -23.01 -3.39
CA GLY A 15 1.89 -22.50 -2.05
C GLY A 15 3.01 -21.60 -1.49
N GLN A 16 4.05 -21.29 -2.25
CA GLN A 16 5.13 -20.39 -1.80
C GLN A 16 5.03 -18.98 -2.41
N CYS A 17 4.73 -18.91 -3.71
CA CYS A 17 4.53 -17.64 -4.40
C CYS A 17 3.59 -17.78 -5.58
N ASP A 18 2.94 -16.68 -5.96
CA ASP A 18 2.06 -16.62 -7.13
C ASP A 18 2.77 -15.96 -8.31
N SER A 19 2.64 -16.56 -9.49
CA SER A 19 3.12 -15.98 -10.75
C SER A 19 2.25 -14.80 -11.23
N ASN A 20 1.03 -14.66 -10.72
CA ASN A 20 0.03 -13.71 -11.21
C ASN A 20 0.22 -12.25 -10.77
N SER A 21 1.44 -11.85 -10.38
CA SER A 21 1.87 -10.49 -10.01
C SER A 21 1.04 -9.74 -8.95
N GLN A 22 -0.05 -10.32 -8.45
CA GLN A 22 -0.91 -9.68 -7.47
C GLN A 22 -0.20 -9.63 -6.11
N GLY A 23 -0.02 -8.42 -5.59
CA GLY A 23 0.53 -8.24 -4.25
C GLY A 23 -0.33 -8.90 -3.17
N ARG A 24 0.33 -9.45 -2.14
CA ARG A 24 -0.32 -10.11 -0.99
C ARG A 24 -1.42 -9.23 -0.36
N ALA A 25 -1.16 -7.93 -0.20
CA ALA A 25 -2.11 -6.99 0.37
C ALA A 25 -3.36 -6.82 -0.53
N THR A 26 -3.17 -6.74 -1.85
CA THR A 26 -4.26 -6.64 -2.81
C THR A 26 -5.12 -7.90 -2.80
N CYS A 27 -4.51 -9.09 -2.74
CA CYS A 27 -5.23 -10.34 -2.58
C CYS A 27 -6.08 -10.33 -1.29
N PHE A 28 -5.48 -9.93 -0.17
CA PHE A 28 -6.18 -9.88 1.11
C PHE A 28 -7.38 -8.94 1.06
N VAL A 29 -7.19 -7.70 0.59
CA VAL A 29 -8.26 -6.70 0.50
C VAL A 29 -9.39 -7.17 -0.42
N ASN A 30 -9.04 -7.78 -1.56
CA ASN A 30 -10.05 -8.28 -2.49
C ASN A 30 -10.86 -9.44 -1.89
N ASN A 31 -10.20 -10.37 -1.19
CA ASN A 31 -10.88 -11.49 -0.53
C ASN A 31 -11.71 -11.00 0.65
N TRP A 32 -11.19 -10.11 1.49
CA TRP A 32 -11.96 -9.50 2.57
C TRP A 32 -13.19 -8.77 2.03
N LEU A 33 -13.02 -7.92 1.01
CA LEU A 33 -14.13 -7.18 0.41
C LEU A 33 -15.18 -8.13 -0.16
N LYS A 34 -14.75 -9.21 -0.84
CA LYS A 34 -15.67 -10.21 -1.39
C LYS A 34 -16.43 -10.96 -0.29
N TYR A 35 -15.72 -11.59 0.63
CA TYR A 35 -16.29 -12.60 1.53
C TYR A 35 -16.87 -12.03 2.83
N LYS A 36 -16.31 -10.94 3.34
CA LYS A 36 -16.79 -10.31 4.59
C LYS A 36 -17.80 -9.20 4.32
N VAL A 37 -17.72 -8.51 3.19
CA VAL A 37 -18.57 -7.36 2.90
C VAL A 37 -19.61 -7.68 1.82
N ILE A 38 -19.18 -7.96 0.60
CA ILE A 38 -20.08 -8.10 -0.55
C ILE A 38 -21.01 -9.29 -0.41
N GLU A 39 -20.48 -10.48 -0.08
CA GLU A 39 -21.32 -11.69 0.02
C GLU A 39 -22.30 -11.64 1.20
N GLN A 40 -22.01 -10.85 2.24
CA GLN A 40 -22.86 -10.76 3.44
C GLN A 40 -23.89 -9.63 3.37
N TYR A 41 -23.51 -8.49 2.80
CA TYR A 41 -24.31 -7.27 2.85
C TYR A 41 -24.67 -6.72 1.46
N ASN A 42 -24.16 -7.34 0.38
CA ASN A 42 -24.38 -6.94 -1.02
C ASN A 42 -24.08 -5.45 -1.28
N CYS A 43 -23.06 -4.92 -0.60
CA CYS A 43 -22.61 -3.54 -0.70
C CYS A 43 -21.08 -3.46 -0.61
N SER A 44 -20.50 -2.29 -0.88
CA SER A 44 -19.07 -2.01 -0.74
C SER A 44 -18.81 -0.90 0.28
N VAL A 45 -17.66 -0.94 0.95
CA VAL A 45 -17.22 0.18 1.79
C VAL A 45 -16.80 1.36 0.90
N PHE A 46 -17.11 2.59 1.31
CA PHE A 46 -16.93 3.78 0.48
C PHE A 46 -15.50 3.92 -0.08
N TYR A 47 -14.47 3.62 0.73
CA TYR A 47 -13.07 3.74 0.34
C TYR A 47 -12.58 2.62 -0.60
N LEU A 48 -13.34 1.54 -0.77
CA LEU A 48 -13.05 0.44 -1.71
C LEU A 48 -14.04 0.37 -2.88
N HIS A 49 -14.99 1.30 -3.00
CA HIS A 49 -15.97 1.30 -4.09
C HIS A 49 -15.30 1.32 -5.48
N HIS A 50 -14.14 1.99 -5.61
CA HIS A 50 -13.34 1.98 -6.84
C HIS A 50 -12.93 0.58 -7.33
N LYS A 51 -12.91 -0.44 -6.46
CA LYS A 51 -12.61 -1.84 -6.83
C LYS A 51 -13.82 -2.61 -7.37
N ARG A 52 -15.03 -2.16 -7.02
CA ARG A 52 -16.32 -2.78 -7.39
C ARG A 52 -17.36 -1.67 -7.62
N PRO A 53 -17.21 -0.91 -8.72
CA PRO A 53 -18.13 0.18 -9.03
C PRO A 53 -19.53 -0.32 -9.41
N ASP A 54 -19.65 -1.63 -9.67
CA ASP A 54 -20.89 -2.33 -9.96
C ASP A 54 -21.81 -2.51 -8.75
N ILE A 55 -21.32 -2.24 -7.52
CA ILE A 55 -22.04 -2.46 -6.27
C ILE A 55 -22.18 -1.14 -5.50
N GLU A 56 -23.38 -0.90 -4.93
CA GLU A 56 -23.66 0.29 -4.12
C GLU A 56 -22.82 0.36 -2.83
N ILE A 57 -22.66 1.58 -2.32
CA ILE A 57 -21.94 1.82 -1.06
C ILE A 57 -22.85 1.42 0.12
N CYS A 58 -22.32 0.71 1.11
CA CYS A 58 -23.06 0.31 2.30
C CYS A 58 -23.58 1.52 3.08
N ASP A 59 -24.82 1.42 3.58
CA ASP A 59 -25.31 2.36 4.58
C ASP A 59 -24.39 2.31 5.83
N PRO A 60 -23.93 3.46 6.35
CA PRO A 60 -23.12 3.51 7.56
C PRO A 60 -23.70 2.73 8.75
N GLU A 61 -25.02 2.64 8.88
CA GLU A 61 -25.69 1.91 9.94
C GLU A 61 -25.37 0.40 9.90
N ILE A 62 -25.23 -0.19 8.71
CA ILE A 62 -24.84 -1.59 8.54
C ILE A 62 -23.43 -1.82 9.08
N ILE A 63 -22.50 -0.90 8.77
CA ILE A 63 -21.11 -0.99 9.20
C ILE A 63 -21.03 -0.87 10.73
N ILE A 64 -21.74 0.10 11.32
CA ILE A 64 -21.73 0.33 12.77
C ILE A 64 -22.31 -0.88 13.51
N LYS A 65 -23.45 -1.42 13.05
CA LYS A 65 -24.10 -2.58 13.68
C LYS A 65 -23.29 -3.87 13.60
N ASN A 66 -22.40 -3.98 12.61
CA ASN A 66 -21.60 -5.18 12.35
C ASN A 66 -20.09 -4.91 12.46
N TYR A 67 -19.69 -3.91 13.24
CA TYR A 67 -18.32 -3.40 13.27
C TYR A 67 -17.28 -4.50 13.48
N ASP A 68 -17.54 -5.43 14.40
CA ASP A 68 -16.64 -6.56 14.71
C ASP A 68 -16.35 -7.43 13.48
N THR A 69 -17.36 -7.65 12.62
CA THR A 69 -17.19 -8.40 11.37
C THR A 69 -16.33 -7.64 10.36
N PHE A 70 -16.47 -6.31 10.31
CA PHE A 70 -15.71 -5.46 9.38
C PHE A 70 -14.26 -5.32 9.80
N VAL A 71 -13.96 -5.24 11.09
CA VAL A 71 -12.57 -5.08 11.58
C VAL A 71 -11.83 -6.40 11.74
N ASP A 72 -12.53 -7.53 11.78
CA ASP A 72 -11.92 -8.85 11.90
C ASP A 72 -11.07 -9.19 10.66
N PRO A 73 -9.75 -9.35 10.82
CA PRO A 73 -8.86 -9.70 9.71
C PRO A 73 -8.92 -11.20 9.35
N SER A 74 -9.69 -12.01 10.08
CA SER A 74 -9.72 -13.45 9.86
C SER A 74 -10.45 -13.81 8.55
N LEU A 75 -9.69 -14.33 7.60
CA LEU A 75 -10.20 -14.99 6.40
C LEU A 75 -9.88 -16.47 6.54
N LYS A 76 -10.89 -17.28 6.88
CA LYS A 76 -10.73 -18.73 6.89
C LYS A 76 -10.46 -19.19 5.45
N ASP A 77 -9.47 -20.08 5.31
CA ASP A 77 -9.23 -20.87 4.09
C ASP A 77 -8.61 -20.16 2.86
N TYR A 78 -8.16 -18.90 2.99
CA TYR A 78 -7.52 -18.19 1.87
C TYR A 78 -6.07 -17.78 2.16
N ALA A 79 -5.13 -18.51 1.56
CA ALA A 79 -3.71 -18.18 1.61
C ALA A 79 -3.34 -17.17 0.51
N CYS A 80 -3.29 -15.88 0.86
CA CYS A 80 -2.67 -14.88 0.00
C CYS A 80 -1.15 -15.00 0.09
N VAL A 81 -0.56 -15.72 -0.88
CA VAL A 81 0.90 -15.83 -1.04
C VAL A 81 1.45 -14.59 -1.75
N PRO A 82 2.72 -14.22 -1.52
CA PRO A 82 3.33 -13.11 -2.24
C PRO A 82 3.60 -13.46 -3.71
N PRO A 83 3.75 -12.46 -4.60
CA PRO A 83 4.16 -12.73 -5.96
C PRO A 83 5.61 -13.24 -6.00
N CYS A 84 5.91 -14.09 -6.99
CA CYS A 84 7.24 -14.70 -7.17
C CYS A 84 8.29 -13.65 -7.53
N LEU A 85 7.93 -12.69 -8.38
CA LEU A 85 8.69 -11.49 -8.64
C LEU A 85 8.10 -10.32 -7.85
N ARG A 86 8.88 -9.73 -6.96
CA ARG A 86 8.43 -8.58 -6.16
C ARG A 86 9.56 -7.64 -5.78
N PHE A 87 9.19 -6.43 -5.41
CA PHE A 87 10.09 -5.45 -4.80
C PHE A 87 9.72 -5.26 -3.33
N ASP A 88 10.69 -5.48 -2.45
CA ASP A 88 10.56 -5.17 -1.03
C ASP A 88 11.24 -3.81 -0.78
N THR A 89 10.49 -2.88 -0.18
CA THR A 89 10.97 -1.52 0.13
C THR A 89 11.07 -1.34 1.64
N ALA A 90 12.27 -1.03 2.13
CA ALA A 90 12.47 -0.57 3.50
C ALA A 90 12.68 0.95 3.51
N ILE A 91 12.00 1.65 4.42
CA ILE A 91 12.04 3.11 4.53
C ILE A 91 12.58 3.50 5.90
N GLU A 92 13.63 4.30 5.90
CA GLU A 92 14.13 4.98 7.09
C GLU A 92 13.65 6.43 7.08
N ILE A 93 12.91 6.80 8.12
CA ILE A 93 12.35 8.14 8.27
C ILE A 93 13.22 8.90 9.26
N TYR A 94 13.66 10.09 8.85
CA TYR A 94 14.43 11.00 9.66
C TYR A 94 13.65 12.30 9.77
N THR A 95 13.49 12.80 10.99
CA THR A 95 12.84 14.08 11.29
C THR A 95 13.85 14.99 11.94
N ALA A 96 14.06 16.18 11.38
CA ALA A 96 14.88 17.23 11.99
C ALA A 96 14.00 18.45 12.27
N MET A 97 14.09 19.00 13.47
CA MET A 97 13.53 20.31 13.80
C MET A 97 14.46 21.42 13.28
N GLU A 98 14.67 21.47 11.97
CA GLU A 98 15.56 22.47 11.35
C GLU A 98 14.85 23.75 10.91
N MET A 99 13.60 23.96 11.33
CA MET A 99 12.84 25.18 11.00
C MET A 99 12.89 26.28 12.08
N ALA A 100 13.67 26.09 13.15
CA ALA A 100 13.85 27.12 14.19
C ALA A 100 15.14 27.93 13.95
N GLY A 101 15.18 28.71 12.86
CA GLY A 101 16.19 29.78 12.75
C GLY A 101 15.93 30.89 13.78
N PRO A 102 16.90 31.79 14.07
CA PRO A 102 16.69 32.95 14.95
C PRO A 102 15.68 33.97 14.39
N GLN A 103 15.18 33.73 13.17
CA GLN A 103 14.10 34.46 12.50
C GLN A 103 12.78 33.68 12.54
N GLY A 104 12.66 32.71 13.46
CA GLY A 104 11.51 31.83 13.69
C GLY A 104 10.25 32.52 14.23
N ALA A 105 9.89 33.67 13.66
CA ALA A 105 8.52 34.13 13.66
C ALA A 105 7.76 33.28 12.63
N ILE A 106 7.35 32.09 13.05
CA ILE A 106 6.26 31.37 12.39
C ILE A 106 5.03 32.25 12.65
N ASP A 107 4.57 32.99 11.65
CA ASP A 107 3.23 33.56 11.69
C ASP A 107 2.26 32.42 12.03
N SER A 108 1.41 32.65 13.04
CA SER A 108 0.60 31.68 13.79
C SER A 108 -0.48 30.92 12.96
N GLY A 109 -0.14 30.40 11.78
CA GLY A 109 -1.08 29.74 10.88
C GLY A 109 -0.48 28.87 9.75
N THR A 110 0.84 28.85 9.55
CA THR A 110 1.45 28.05 8.45
C THR A 110 2.36 26.96 8.98
N ALA A 111 1.84 25.72 9.01
CA ALA A 111 2.67 24.54 9.17
C ALA A 111 3.50 24.33 7.90
N ALA A 112 4.78 24.72 7.93
CA ALA A 112 5.72 24.39 6.87
C ALA A 112 6.28 22.98 7.10
N PHE A 113 6.05 22.07 6.15
CA PHE A 113 6.69 20.75 6.13
C PHE A 113 7.68 20.67 4.97
N ARG A 114 8.85 20.10 5.22
CA ARG A 114 9.84 19.75 4.19
C ARG A 114 9.99 18.24 4.20
N ILE A 115 9.67 17.62 3.07
CA ILE A 115 9.80 16.18 2.87
C ILE A 115 10.95 15.96 1.90
N GLU A 116 11.97 15.24 2.35
CA GLU A 116 13.08 14.81 1.50
C GLU A 116 13.03 13.30 1.29
N ALA A 117 13.27 12.85 0.07
CA ALA A 117 13.23 11.45 -0.34
C ALA A 117 14.50 11.11 -1.12
N SER A 118 15.20 10.03 -0.75
CA SER A 118 16.43 9.59 -1.42
C SER A 118 16.61 8.08 -1.29
N TYR A 119 17.36 7.43 -2.20
CA TYR A 119 17.67 6.00 -2.09
C TYR A 119 19.04 5.82 -1.42
N ILE A 120 19.14 4.94 -0.42
CA ILE A 120 20.43 4.52 0.17
C ILE A 120 21.05 3.43 -0.70
N SER A 121 20.24 2.44 -1.08
CA SER A 121 20.67 1.30 -1.87
C SER A 121 19.57 0.86 -2.82
N LEU A 122 19.99 0.54 -4.04
CA LEU A 122 19.20 -0.16 -5.04
C LEU A 122 19.93 -1.48 -5.30
N GLU A 123 19.45 -2.58 -4.70
CA GLU A 123 20.02 -3.90 -4.92
C GLU A 123 19.13 -4.69 -5.89
N MET A 124 19.54 -4.75 -7.16
CA MET A 124 18.94 -5.62 -8.17
C MET A 124 19.73 -6.93 -8.19
N ARG A 125 19.23 -7.96 -7.49
CA ARG A 125 19.84 -9.29 -7.53
C ARG A 125 19.11 -10.14 -8.56
N GLY A 126 19.48 -9.97 -9.82
CA GLY A 126 19.06 -10.88 -10.89
C GLY A 126 19.80 -12.21 -10.75
N ASP A 127 19.09 -13.28 -10.40
CA ASP A 127 19.63 -14.62 -10.57
C ASP A 127 19.68 -14.89 -12.07
N LYS A 128 20.89 -14.91 -12.63
CA LYS A 128 21.12 -15.07 -14.08
C LYS A 128 20.77 -16.51 -14.49
N ASN A 129 19.51 -16.78 -14.76
CA ASN A 129 19.08 -17.91 -15.58
C ASN A 129 17.94 -17.49 -16.52
N GLY A 130 18.32 -16.88 -17.64
CA GLY A 130 17.54 -16.95 -18.88
C GLY A 130 16.89 -15.65 -19.36
N GLY A 131 17.59 -14.97 -20.28
CA GLY A 131 17.00 -14.06 -21.25
C GLY A 131 17.14 -12.58 -20.93
N ASP A 132 18.05 -11.90 -21.65
CA ASP A 132 18.17 -10.44 -21.67
C ASP A 132 16.80 -9.78 -21.86
N ARG A 133 16.31 -9.10 -20.82
CA ARG A 133 15.22 -8.14 -20.92
C ARG A 133 15.80 -6.76 -20.64
N ASN A 134 15.80 -5.91 -21.66
CA ASN A 134 16.04 -4.48 -21.50
C ASN A 134 14.95 -3.92 -20.56
N ILE A 135 15.31 -3.65 -19.32
CA ILE A 135 14.43 -2.95 -18.37
C ILE A 135 14.66 -1.46 -18.59
N LEU A 136 13.76 -0.84 -19.37
CA LEU A 136 13.65 0.62 -19.44
C LEU A 136 13.22 1.11 -18.06
N PHE A 137 14.02 2.00 -17.45
CA PHE A 137 13.71 2.64 -16.18
C PHE A 137 12.62 3.72 -16.36
N ASP A 138 11.36 3.30 -16.45
CA ASP A 138 10.19 4.21 -16.51
C ASP A 138 9.38 4.21 -15.20
N PHE A 139 10.03 4.33 -14.03
CA PHE A 139 9.32 4.28 -12.73
C PHE A 139 9.26 5.60 -11.95
N PHE A 140 9.48 6.75 -12.60
CA PHE A 140 9.48 8.04 -11.92
C PHE A 140 8.17 8.87 -11.91
N PRO A 141 7.02 8.52 -12.54
CA PRO A 141 5.78 9.27 -12.30
C PRO A 141 4.71 8.55 -11.46
N LEU A 142 4.86 7.28 -11.04
CA LEU A 142 3.74 6.56 -10.41
C LEU A 142 3.63 6.67 -8.88
N ILE A 143 4.64 7.20 -8.17
CA ILE A 143 4.57 7.39 -6.71
C ILE A 143 3.91 8.73 -6.32
N PHE A 144 3.71 9.66 -7.27
CA PHE A 144 3.12 10.97 -6.99
C PHE A 144 1.83 11.31 -7.76
N GLU A 145 1.45 10.59 -8.83
CA GLU A 145 0.22 10.95 -9.58
C GLU A 145 -1.10 10.46 -8.96
N HIS A 146 -1.09 9.58 -7.96
CA HIS A 146 -2.34 9.10 -7.33
C HIS A 146 -2.30 9.03 -5.80
N VAL A 147 -1.39 9.78 -5.17
CA VAL A 147 -1.42 9.92 -3.71
C VAL A 147 -2.22 11.17 -3.35
N ASP A 148 -3.55 11.06 -3.39
CA ASP A 148 -4.42 11.84 -2.50
C ASP A 148 -4.13 11.38 -1.06
N CYS A 149 -2.95 11.75 -0.54
CA CYS A 149 -2.58 11.57 0.86
C CYS A 149 -3.33 12.61 1.69
N LYS A 150 -4.65 12.44 1.84
CA LYS A 150 -5.36 13.05 2.95
C LYS A 150 -4.98 12.26 4.20
N ILE A 151 -3.91 12.70 4.85
CA ILE A 151 -3.62 12.37 6.24
C ILE A 151 -4.81 12.90 7.06
N PHE A 152 -5.78 12.04 7.35
CA PHE A 152 -6.82 12.32 8.32
C PHE A 152 -6.19 12.20 9.72
N LEU A 153 -5.76 13.34 10.26
CA LEU A 153 -5.50 13.47 11.70
C LEU A 153 -6.86 13.40 12.41
N LEU A 154 -7.21 12.22 12.93
CA LEU A 154 -8.24 12.08 13.95
C LEU A 154 -7.64 12.56 15.28
N HIS A 155 -7.98 13.79 15.66
CA HIS A 155 -7.88 14.23 17.05
C HIS A 155 -8.99 13.54 17.85
N PHE A 156 -8.60 12.76 18.85
CA PHE A 156 -9.47 12.41 19.99
C PHE A 156 -9.31 13.46 21.09
#